data_AF-G5E1Q0-F1
#
_entry.id   AF-G5E1Q0-F1
#
_cell.length_a   1.000
_cell.length_b   1.000
_cell.length_c   1.000
_cell.angle_alpha   90.00
_cell.angle_beta   90.00
_cell.angle_gamma   90.00
#
_symmetry.space_group_name_H-M   'P 1'
#
loop_
_entity.id
_entity.type
_entity.pdbx_description
1 polymer ?
#
loop_
_entity_poly.entity_id
_entity_poly.type
_entity_poly.pdbx_seq_one_letter_code
_entity_poly.pdbx_strand_id
1 'polypeptide(L)'
;QSGIAVTQLGSMLFTRQVSGARVVPLGSSQTINGYVFGFMSHSNNYPCAYLNAASAIGIKKQDVDMFIKRLDKCLRLCRTEKHLDKDEPGCAQQTTKEDVTELAQGL
;
A
#
# COMPACT_ATOMS: atom_id res chain seq x y z
N GLN A 1 -3.33 -12.54 -10.95
CA GLN A 1 -2.00 -12.47 -10.30
C GLN A 1 -1.67 -11.03 -9.84
N SER A 2 -2.48 -10.39 -8.99
CA SER A 2 -2.23 -8.99 -8.54
C SER A 2 -2.20 -8.80 -7.01
N GLY A 3 -2.37 -9.87 -6.21
CA GLY A 3 -2.47 -9.77 -4.75
C GLY A 3 -1.17 -9.38 -4.04
N ILE A 4 -0.03 -9.89 -4.51
CA ILE A 4 1.29 -9.66 -3.88
C ILE A 4 1.70 -8.18 -3.96
N ALA A 5 1.53 -7.56 -5.13
CA ALA A 5 1.80 -6.13 -5.32
C ALA A 5 0.90 -5.25 -4.42
N VAL A 6 -0.34 -5.68 -4.19
CA VAL A 6 -1.27 -4.98 -3.29
C VAL A 6 -0.81 -5.11 -1.84
N THR A 7 -0.42 -6.30 -1.37
CA THR A 7 0.06 -6.47 0.01
C THR A 7 1.39 -5.76 0.26
N GLN A 8 2.27 -5.66 -0.75
CA GLN A 8 3.55 -4.95 -0.65
C GLN A 8 3.36 -3.45 -0.39
N LEU A 9 2.29 -2.83 -0.92
CA LEU A 9 1.92 -1.45 -0.60
C LEU A 9 1.68 -1.28 0.90
N GLY A 10 1.04 -2.25 1.56
CA GLY A 10 0.84 -2.25 3.00
C GLY A 10 2.17 -2.25 3.77
N SER A 11 3.11 -3.12 3.37
CA SER A 11 4.45 -3.15 3.96
C SER A 11 5.21 -1.84 3.76
N MET A 12 5.12 -1.22 2.58
CA MET A 12 5.79 0.05 2.27
C MET A 12 5.26 1.24 3.07
N LEU A 13 3.96 1.24 3.38
CA LEU A 13 3.34 2.25 4.25
C LEU A 13 3.79 2.06 5.70
N PHE A 14 3.81 0.82 6.18
CA PHE A 14 4.21 0.49 7.54
C PHE A 14 5.67 0.89 7.83
N THR A 15 6.61 0.58 6.94
CA THR A 15 8.02 0.96 7.11
C THR A 15 8.24 2.48 7.06
N ARG A 16 7.34 3.22 6.39
CA ARG A 16 7.32 4.69 6.39
C ARG A 16 6.49 5.28 7.51
N GLN A 17 6.31 4.54 8.60
CA GLN A 17 5.61 4.99 9.82
C GLN A 17 4.15 5.42 9.58
N VAL A 18 3.48 4.81 8.61
CA VAL A 18 2.02 4.93 8.45
C VAL A 18 1.38 3.75 9.18
N SER A 19 0.78 4.03 10.34
CA SER A 19 -0.01 3.06 11.11
C SER A 19 -1.51 3.25 10.84
N GLY A 20 -2.31 2.20 11.10
CA GLY A 20 -3.77 2.25 10.97
C GLY A 20 -4.33 2.17 9.54
N ALA A 21 -3.51 2.38 8.51
CA ALA A 21 -3.89 2.12 7.12
C ALA A 21 -3.97 0.61 6.87
N ARG A 22 -5.09 0.14 6.29
CA ARG A 22 -5.32 -1.29 6.04
C ARG A 22 -5.52 -1.55 4.56
N VAL A 23 -4.59 -2.31 3.97
CA VAL A 23 -4.71 -2.75 2.57
C VAL A 23 -5.44 -4.08 2.51
N VAL A 24 -6.49 -4.15 1.70
CA VAL A 24 -7.34 -5.33 1.56
C VAL A 24 -7.20 -5.88 0.13
N PRO A 25 -6.47 -7.00 -0.06
CA PRO A 25 -6.37 -7.66 -1.36
C PRO A 25 -7.63 -8.48 -1.67
N LEU A 26 -7.82 -8.77 -2.96
CA LEU A 26 -8.87 -9.68 -3.42
C LEU A 26 -8.56 -11.13 -3.06
N GLY A 27 -9.62 -11.90 -2.74
CA GLY A 27 -9.51 -13.35 -2.54
C GLY A 27 -8.71 -13.75 -1.31
N SER A 28 -8.53 -12.86 -0.33
CA SER A 28 -7.94 -13.23 0.96
C SER A 28 -8.86 -14.21 1.68
N SER A 29 -8.31 -15.35 2.09
CA SER A 29 -9.03 -16.37 2.83
C SER A 29 -8.29 -16.67 4.13
N GLN A 30 -9.02 -16.74 5.24
CA GLN A 30 -8.46 -17.10 6.54
C GLN A 30 -9.42 -17.98 7.31
N THR A 31 -8.88 -19.03 7.93
CA THR A 31 -9.64 -19.93 8.82
C THR A 31 -9.54 -19.43 10.26
N ILE A 32 -10.67 -19.10 10.87
CA ILE A 32 -10.77 -18.67 12.27
C ILE A 32 -11.79 -19.59 12.95
N ASN A 33 -11.37 -20.27 14.02
CA ASN A 33 -12.20 -21.22 14.77
C ASN A 33 -12.91 -22.26 13.87
N GLY A 34 -12.21 -22.77 12.87
CA GLY A 34 -12.73 -23.79 11.95
C GLY A 34 -13.62 -23.25 10.82
N TYR A 35 -13.89 -21.94 10.76
CA TYR A 35 -14.66 -21.31 9.69
C TYR A 35 -13.77 -20.54 8.72
N VAL A 36 -14.02 -20.69 7.42
CA VAL A 36 -13.26 -20.03 6.34
C VAL A 36 -13.96 -18.74 5.92
N PHE A 37 -13.29 -17.61 6.10
CA PHE A 37 -13.82 -16.29 5.75
C PHE A 37 -13.10 -15.69 4.53
N GLY A 38 -13.84 -14.98 3.68
CA GLY A 38 -13.32 -13.91 2.82
C GLY A 38 -12.76 -12.79 3.69
N PHE A 39 -11.51 -12.95 4.10
CA PHE A 39 -10.93 -12.25 5.23
C PHE A 39 -10.65 -10.79 4.88
N MET A 40 -10.83 -9.89 5.86
CA MET A 40 -10.66 -8.42 5.76
C MET A 40 -11.67 -7.66 4.89
N SER A 41 -12.20 -8.26 3.83
CA SER A 41 -13.18 -7.63 2.90
C SER A 41 -14.62 -7.67 3.40
N HIS A 42 -14.90 -8.44 4.45
CA HIS A 42 -16.26 -8.70 4.95
C HIS A 42 -17.21 -9.30 3.88
N SER A 43 -16.64 -9.86 2.82
CA SER A 43 -17.36 -10.48 1.70
C SER A 43 -16.40 -11.39 0.93
N ASN A 44 -16.88 -12.57 0.53
CA ASN A 44 -16.09 -13.53 -0.24
C ASN A 44 -15.75 -13.03 -1.64
N ASN A 45 -16.57 -12.14 -2.20
CA ASN A 45 -16.46 -11.68 -3.60
C ASN A 45 -16.61 -10.15 -3.67
N TYR A 46 -15.76 -9.42 -2.94
CA TYR A 46 -15.69 -7.97 -3.09
C TYR A 46 -15.09 -7.60 -4.46
N PRO A 47 -15.61 -6.57 -5.17
CA PRO A 47 -15.28 -6.35 -6.58
C PRO A 47 -13.85 -5.85 -6.86
N CYS A 48 -13.17 -5.22 -5.90
CA CYS A 48 -11.83 -4.67 -6.10
C CYS A 48 -10.96 -4.73 -4.83
N ALA A 49 -9.64 -4.64 -5.00
CA ALA A 49 -8.75 -4.37 -3.87
C ALA A 49 -8.87 -2.90 -3.45
N TYR A 50 -8.75 -2.62 -2.17
CA TYR A 50 -8.90 -1.26 -1.64
C TYR A 50 -7.98 -1.00 -0.44
N LEU A 51 -7.88 0.29 -0.08
CA LEU A 51 -7.12 0.76 1.07
C LEU A 51 -8.06 1.53 1.99
N ASN A 52 -8.10 1.13 3.26
CA ASN A 52 -8.84 1.84 4.30
C ASN A 52 -7.90 2.77 5.07
N ALA A 53 -8.38 4.00 5.29
CA ALA A 53 -7.86 4.95 6.27
C ALA A 53 -9.05 5.53 7.04
N ALA A 54 -8.84 5.95 8.28
CA ALA A 54 -9.90 6.46 9.14
C ALA A 54 -9.45 7.71 9.89
N SER A 55 -10.39 8.63 10.14
CA SER A 55 -10.19 9.76 11.04
C SER A 55 -10.83 9.42 12.38
N ALA A 56 -10.01 8.94 13.32
CA ALA A 56 -10.43 8.71 14.69
C ALA A 56 -10.30 10.00 15.53
N ILE A 57 -10.83 9.97 16.76
CA ILE A 57 -10.70 11.09 17.70
C ILE A 57 -9.21 11.46 17.90
N GLY A 58 -8.92 12.76 17.86
CA GLY A 58 -7.57 13.28 18.08
C GLY A 58 -6.67 13.33 16.84
N ILE A 59 -7.12 12.86 15.67
CA ILE A 59 -6.41 13.04 14.40
C ILE A 59 -6.31 14.54 14.07
N LYS A 60 -5.11 14.97 13.68
CA LYS A 60 -4.81 16.34 13.27
C LYS A 60 -4.61 16.43 11.76
N LYS A 61 -4.68 17.64 11.23
CA LYS A 61 -4.38 17.91 9.82
C LYS A 61 -2.99 17.41 9.42
N GLN A 62 -1.99 17.55 10.29
CA GLN A 62 -0.64 17.08 10.01
C GLN A 62 -0.57 15.57 9.75
N ASP A 63 -1.37 14.78 10.47
CA ASP A 63 -1.40 13.32 10.30
C ASP A 63 -1.94 12.96 8.90
N VAL A 64 -2.96 13.68 8.45
CA VAL A 64 -3.55 13.51 7.10
C VAL A 64 -2.55 13.95 6.03
N ASP A 65 -1.93 15.12 6.20
CA ASP A 65 -0.94 15.65 5.25
C ASP A 65 0.25 14.68 5.09
N MET A 66 0.78 14.14 6.20
CA MET A 66 1.87 13.17 6.17
C MET A 66 1.43 11.83 5.57
N PHE A 67 0.21 11.37 5.89
CA PHE A 67 -0.34 10.16 5.30
C PHE A 67 -0.44 10.27 3.77
N ILE A 68 -1.01 11.36 3.25
CA ILE A 68 -1.13 11.59 1.80
C ILE A 68 0.24 11.67 1.14
N LYS A 69 1.20 12.41 1.73
CA LYS A 69 2.56 12.53 1.20
C LYS A 69 3.25 11.16 1.07
N ARG A 70 3.16 10.33 2.12
CA ARG A 70 3.77 8.99 2.15
C ARG A 70 3.06 8.03 1.21
N LEU A 71 1.72 8.07 1.15
CA LEU A 71 0.92 7.25 0.25
C LEU A 71 1.24 7.53 -1.22
N ASP A 72 1.32 8.81 -1.60
CA ASP A 72 1.64 9.22 -2.96
C ASP A 72 3.02 8.67 -3.41
N LYS A 73 4.05 8.83 -2.56
CA LYS A 73 5.38 8.24 -2.80
C LYS A 73 5.32 6.72 -2.97
N CYS A 74 4.62 6.01 -2.09
CA CYS A 74 4.47 4.55 -2.19
C CYS A 74 3.76 4.11 -3.47
N LEU A 75 2.69 4.80 -3.89
CA LEU A 75 1.94 4.47 -5.10
C LEU A 75 2.77 4.70 -6.37
N ARG A 76 3.58 5.77 -6.41
CA ARG A 76 4.51 6.01 -7.53
C ARG A 76 5.53 4.88 -7.64
N LEU A 77 6.17 4.48 -6.54
CA LEU A 77 7.10 3.35 -6.52
C LEU A 77 6.42 2.06 -7.00
N CYS A 78 5.23 1.72 -6.48
CA CYS A 78 4.47 0.55 -6.93
C CYS A 78 4.17 0.54 -8.44
N ARG A 79 4.02 1.72 -9.05
CA ARG A 79 3.71 1.86 -10.47
C ARG A 79 4.97 1.70 -11.33
N THR A 80 6.10 2.24 -10.87
CA THR A 80 7.39 2.12 -11.56
C THR A 80 7.88 0.68 -11.60
N GLU A 81 7.75 -0.08 -10.50
CA GLU A 81 8.11 -1.50 -10.44
C GLU A 81 7.37 -2.34 -11.50
N LYS A 82 6.12 -1.97 -11.85
CA LYS A 82 5.34 -2.67 -12.87
C LYS A 82 5.77 -2.37 -14.31
N HIS A 83 6.56 -1.31 -14.52
CA HIS A 83 7.06 -0.90 -15.83
C HIS A 83 8.50 -1.40 -16.10
N LEU A 84 9.22 -1.86 -15.08
CA LEU A 84 10.56 -2.45 -15.26
C LEU A 84 10.54 -3.86 -15.90
N ASP A 85 9.36 -4.50 -15.98
CA ASP A 85 9.16 -5.77 -16.69
C ASP A 85 8.74 -5.60 -18.17
N LYS A 86 8.66 -4.37 -18.70
CA LYS A 86 8.40 -4.10 -20.13
C LYS A 86 9.15 -2.85 -20.60
N ASP A 87 10.27 -3.04 -21.31
CA ASP A 87 11.07 -1.98 -21.92
C ASP A 87 10.24 -0.97 -22.75
N GLU A 88 10.23 0.30 -22.32
CA GLU A 88 10.48 1.53 -23.12
C GLU A 88 10.33 2.81 -22.24
N PRO A 89 11.15 3.86 -22.45
CA PRO A 89 11.26 5.01 -21.55
C PRO A 89 10.33 6.15 -21.98
N GLY A 90 9.44 6.58 -21.09
CA GLY A 90 8.60 7.75 -21.38
C GLY A 90 7.61 8.15 -20.30
N CYS A 91 8.10 8.81 -19.24
CA CYS A 91 7.55 10.07 -18.69
C CYS A 91 8.36 10.45 -17.44
N ALA A 92 9.28 11.40 -17.60
CA ALA A 92 10.11 11.89 -16.52
C ALA A 92 9.28 12.69 -15.51
N GLN A 93 9.18 12.17 -14.29
CA GLN A 93 9.19 13.00 -13.09
C GLN A 93 10.23 12.40 -12.15
N GLN A 94 11.21 13.21 -11.80
CA GLN A 94 12.37 12.86 -10.98
C GLN A 94 11.94 12.10 -9.72
N THR A 95 12.19 10.79 -9.71
CA THR A 95 12.51 10.10 -8.45
C THR A 95 13.75 10.79 -7.92
N THR A 96 13.59 11.67 -6.93
CA THR A 96 14.74 12.29 -6.27
C THR A 96 15.59 11.19 -5.67
N LYS A 97 16.92 11.33 -5.73
CA LYS A 97 17.89 10.35 -5.21
C LYS A 97 17.65 10.01 -3.72
N GLU A 98 16.91 10.85 -3.01
CA GLU A 98 16.46 10.68 -1.63
C GLU A 98 15.52 9.47 -1.45
N ASP A 99 14.65 9.17 -2.42
CA ASP A 99 13.61 8.14 -2.28
C ASP A 99 14.16 6.70 -2.39
N VAL A 100 15.24 6.51 -3.15
CA VAL A 100 15.95 5.23 -3.30
C VAL A 100 16.87 4.98 -2.09
N THR A 101 17.42 6.03 -1.49
CA THR A 101 18.35 5.92 -0.37
C THR A 101 17.64 5.50 0.93
N GLU A 102 16.38 5.90 1.11
CA GLU A 102 15.57 5.56 2.31
C GLU A 102 15.16 4.08 2.37
N LEU A 103 15.22 3.35 1.26
CA LEU A 103 15.02 1.88 1.22
C LEU A 103 16.28 1.11 1.66
N ALA A 104 17.48 1.72 1.57
CA ALA A 104 18.75 1.09 1.92
C ALA A 104 19.18 1.37 3.38
N GLN A 105 18.58 2.35 4.06
CA GLN A 105 19.00 2.83 5.38
C GLN A 105 18.07 2.41 6.54
N GLY A 106 17.15 1.46 6.31
CA GLY A 106 16.13 1.03 7.27
C GLY A 106 16.36 -0.35 7.90
N LEU A 107 17.61 -0.75 8.15
CA LEU A 107 17.99 -1.90 8.99
C LEU A 107 18.85 -1.40 10.16
#